data_AF-A0A7C3GEP4-F1
#
_entry.id   AF-A0A7C3GEP4-F1
#
_cell.length_a   1.000
_cell.length_b   1.000
_cell.length_c   1.000
_cell.angle_alpha   90.00
_cell.angle_beta   90.00
_cell.angle_gamma   90.00
#
_symmetry.space_group_name_H-M   'P 1'
#
loop_
_entity.id
_entity.type
_entity.pdbx_description
1 polymer ?
#
loop_
_entity_poly.entity_id
_entity_poly.type
_entity_poly.pdbx_seq_one_letter_code
_entity_poly.pdbx_strand_id
1 'polypeptide(L)'
;MKKIKIKNILLSGIFGIFMLLSFIPIDITLAQCSSGAGGVGDICFDNPLDYDTVDTLLPAILNRLQGVIVVLALVFIVIGALLYITSAGNESRMTMAKGAIVASVIGLAVGIATPSFLKEIYGALGHNVPAEVAQSLTISQIALNVLNFLLGIVGTISIIMLVIAGMMYLTAAGSEGQIDTAKAMTKWSIVGIIVALSAIIIVKQIAGLLT
;
A
#
# COMPACT_ATOMS: atom_id res chain seq x y z
N MET A 1 21.26 13.28 -35.69
CA MET A 1 20.86 13.63 -34.31
C MET A 1 19.47 14.26 -34.32
N LYS A 2 18.40 13.47 -34.15
CA LYS A 2 17.02 13.97 -34.20
C LYS A 2 16.59 14.27 -32.76
N LYS A 3 16.56 15.55 -32.38
CA LYS A 3 16.09 15.99 -31.07
C LYS A 3 14.59 15.72 -30.96
N ILE A 4 14.21 14.57 -30.41
CA ILE A 4 12.83 14.29 -30.05
C ILE A 4 12.49 15.26 -28.91
N LYS A 5 11.63 16.24 -29.21
CA LYS A 5 11.24 17.30 -28.27
C LYS A 5 10.52 16.65 -27.09
N ILE A 6 11.08 16.79 -25.88
CA ILE A 6 10.50 16.39 -24.58
C ILE A 6 9.04 16.82 -24.41
N LYS A 7 8.63 17.91 -25.08
CA LYS A 7 7.24 18.39 -25.12
C LYS A 7 6.26 17.34 -25.67
N ASN A 8 6.67 16.46 -26.57
CA ASN A 8 5.81 15.40 -27.13
C ASN A 8 5.65 14.19 -26.20
N ILE A 9 6.62 13.92 -25.31
CA ILE A 9 6.52 12.83 -24.32
C ILE A 9 5.58 13.22 -23.18
N LEU A 10 5.65 14.48 -22.72
CA LEU A 10 4.76 15.01 -21.67
C LEU A 10 3.32 15.13 -22.15
N LEU A 11 3.12 15.50 -23.43
CA LEU A 11 1.79 15.58 -24.02
C LEU A 11 1.13 14.20 -24.17
N SER A 12 1.92 13.16 -24.47
CA SER A 12 1.44 11.77 -24.49
C SER A 12 1.08 11.24 -23.09
N GLY A 13 1.83 11.61 -22.06
CA GLY A 13 1.56 11.19 -20.67
C GLY A 13 0.29 11.80 -20.10
N ILE A 14 0.03 13.09 -20.37
CA ILE A 14 -1.20 13.79 -19.96
C ILE A 14 -2.42 13.24 -20.69
N PHE A 15 -2.30 12.92 -21.98
CA PHE A 15 -3.39 12.32 -22.77
C PHE A 15 -3.73 10.89 -22.31
N GLY A 16 -2.72 10.11 -21.88
CA GLY A 16 -2.91 8.79 -21.29
C GLY A 16 -3.67 8.82 -19.96
N ILE A 17 -3.36 9.79 -19.09
CA ILE A 17 -4.11 10.06 -17.84
C ILE A 17 -5.57 10.43 -18.14
N PHE A 18 -5.82 11.28 -19.13
CA PHE A 18 -7.17 11.69 -19.51
C PHE A 18 -7.99 10.52 -20.11
N MET A 19 -7.35 9.66 -20.90
CA MET A 19 -7.99 8.47 -21.46
C MET A 19 -8.31 7.44 -20.37
N LEU A 20 -7.44 7.25 -19.37
CA LEU A 20 -7.72 6.36 -18.23
C LEU A 20 -8.86 6.87 -17.32
N LEU A 21 -8.98 8.20 -17.17
CA LEU A 21 -10.09 8.84 -16.45
C LEU A 21 -11.44 8.67 -17.15
N SER A 22 -11.45 8.52 -18.49
CA SER A 22 -12.69 8.28 -19.26
C SER A 22 -13.19 6.83 -19.23
N PHE A 23 -12.38 5.89 -18.74
CA PHE A 23 -12.77 4.48 -18.54
C PHE A 23 -13.25 4.17 -17.11
N ILE A 24 -13.26 5.16 -16.23
CA ILE A 24 -13.96 5.03 -14.94
C ILE A 24 -15.45 5.25 -15.26
N PRO A 25 -16.34 4.26 -15.08
CA PRO A 25 -17.76 4.52 -15.13
C PRO A 25 -18.07 5.51 -13.99
N ILE A 26 -18.24 6.77 -14.36
CA ILE A 26 -18.99 7.71 -13.56
C ILE A 26 -20.43 7.43 -13.98
N ASP A 27 -21.04 6.45 -13.32
CA ASP A 27 -22.48 6.26 -13.44
C ASP A 27 -23.14 7.51 -12.88
N ILE A 28 -23.43 8.48 -13.76
CA ILE A 28 -24.39 9.54 -13.48
C ILE A 28 -25.76 8.90 -13.67
N THR A 29 -26.19 8.16 -12.66
CA THR A 29 -27.59 7.78 -12.53
C THR A 29 -28.37 9.07 -12.34
N LEU A 30 -29.16 9.47 -13.34
CA LEU A 30 -30.16 10.52 -13.16
C LEU A 30 -31.14 10.01 -12.10
N ALA A 31 -31.15 10.67 -10.95
CA ALA A 31 -31.93 10.31 -9.78
C ALA A 31 -33.39 9.98 -10.18
N GLN A 32 -33.82 8.75 -9.88
CA GLN A 32 -35.23 8.40 -9.90
C GLN A 32 -35.78 8.66 -8.50
N CYS A 33 -36.77 9.55 -8.43
CA CYS A 33 -37.50 9.85 -7.21
C CYS A 33 -38.25 8.59 -6.75
N SER A 34 -37.74 7.90 -5.72
CA SER A 34 -38.46 6.80 -5.06
C SER A 34 -39.49 7.40 -4.11
N SER A 35 -40.68 7.65 -4.64
CA SER A 35 -41.85 8.11 -3.91
C SER A 35 -42.31 7.06 -2.89
N GLY A 36 -41.85 7.20 -1.64
CA GLY A 36 -42.57 6.70 -0.47
C GLY A 36 -43.62 7.72 -0.05
N ALA A 37 -44.89 7.43 -0.34
CA ALA A 37 -46.11 8.13 0.10
C ALA A 37 -46.45 9.49 -0.56
N GLY A 38 -47.19 9.38 -1.67
CA GLY A 38 -48.38 10.17 -2.02
C GLY A 38 -48.54 11.61 -1.53
N GLY A 39 -48.29 12.56 -2.42
CA GLY A 39 -48.79 13.93 -2.35
C GLY A 39 -48.46 14.70 -3.64
N VAL A 40 -49.46 14.95 -4.49
CA VAL A 40 -49.28 15.80 -5.68
C VAL A 40 -49.11 17.23 -5.21
N GLY A 41 -47.86 17.70 -5.14
CA GLY A 41 -47.54 19.08 -4.76
C GLY A 41 -46.23 19.28 -3.98
N ASP A 42 -45.54 18.21 -3.54
CA ASP A 42 -44.24 18.38 -2.90
C ASP A 42 -43.15 18.63 -3.94
N ILE A 43 -42.60 19.84 -3.89
CA ILE A 43 -41.40 20.21 -4.63
C ILE A 43 -40.24 19.49 -3.93
N CYS A 44 -39.92 18.28 -4.39
CA CYS A 44 -38.79 17.52 -3.90
C CYS A 44 -37.49 18.18 -4.36
N PHE A 45 -36.77 18.77 -3.41
CA PHE A 45 -35.39 19.18 -3.61
C PHE A 45 -34.52 17.94 -3.49
N ASP A 46 -34.23 17.32 -4.63
CA ASP A 46 -33.20 16.27 -4.70
C ASP A 46 -31.88 16.90 -4.27
N ASN A 47 -31.29 16.31 -3.23
CA ASN A 47 -29.98 16.70 -2.75
C ASN A 47 -28.97 16.51 -3.89
N PRO A 48 -28.34 17.58 -4.43
CA PRO A 48 -27.44 17.48 -5.58
C PRO A 48 -26.15 16.71 -5.27
N LEU A 49 -25.99 16.27 -4.02
CA LEU A 49 -24.90 15.46 -3.53
C LEU A 49 -25.26 13.97 -3.43
N ASP A 50 -26.53 13.56 -3.58
CA ASP A 50 -26.98 12.14 -3.53
C ASP A 50 -26.67 11.40 -2.20
N TYR A 51 -26.30 12.14 -1.15
CA TYR A 51 -25.92 11.57 0.14
C TYR A 51 -26.60 12.33 1.29
N ASP A 52 -27.48 11.64 2.02
CA ASP A 52 -28.32 12.26 3.06
C ASP A 52 -27.62 12.41 4.42
N THR A 53 -26.44 11.83 4.60
CA THR A 53 -25.70 11.84 5.88
C THR A 53 -24.20 12.03 5.68
N VAL A 54 -23.53 12.68 6.64
CA VAL A 54 -22.06 12.82 6.66
C VAL A 54 -21.33 11.47 6.68
N ASP A 55 -21.98 10.44 7.21
CA ASP A 55 -21.45 9.08 7.31
C ASP A 55 -21.34 8.37 5.95
N THR A 56 -22.11 8.80 4.95
CA THR A 56 -22.06 8.26 3.57
C THR A 56 -21.28 9.19 2.63
N LEU A 57 -21.34 10.50 2.86
CA LEU A 57 -20.54 11.51 2.14
C LEU A 57 -19.03 11.25 2.30
N LEU A 58 -18.57 11.00 3.52
CA LEU A 58 -17.15 10.88 3.82
C LEU A 58 -16.47 9.69 3.12
N PRO A 59 -16.98 8.44 3.17
CA PRO A 59 -16.40 7.31 2.44
C PRO A 59 -16.49 7.46 0.91
N ALA A 60 -17.55 8.09 0.40
CA ALA A 60 -17.68 8.36 -1.04
C ALA A 60 -16.59 9.31 -1.55
N ILE A 61 -16.32 10.41 -0.83
CA ILE A 61 -15.24 11.34 -1.16
C ILE A 61 -13.88 10.67 -1.02
N LEU A 62 -13.69 9.86 0.04
CA LEU A 62 -12.46 9.11 0.26
C LEU A 62 -12.16 8.12 -0.87
N ASN A 63 -13.16 7.37 -1.35
CA ASN A 63 -12.99 6.44 -2.47
C ASN A 63 -12.59 7.17 -3.76
N ARG A 64 -13.17 8.35 -4.03
CA ARG A 64 -12.76 9.19 -5.17
C ARG A 64 -11.32 9.70 -5.01
N LEU A 65 -10.93 10.14 -3.81
CA LEU A 65 -9.56 10.58 -3.52
C LEU A 65 -8.55 9.42 -3.65
N GLN A 66 -8.90 8.24 -3.14
CA GLN A 66 -8.08 7.03 -3.20
C GLN A 66 -7.85 6.62 -4.67
N GLY A 67 -8.86 6.69 -5.51
CA GLY A 67 -8.72 6.48 -6.96
C GLY A 67 -7.66 7.39 -7.59
N VAL A 68 -7.67 8.68 -7.25
CA VAL A 68 -6.66 9.65 -7.73
C VAL A 68 -5.27 9.33 -7.21
N ILE A 69 -5.14 8.96 -5.92
CA ILE A 69 -3.86 8.60 -5.30
C ILE A 69 -3.24 7.38 -5.98
N VAL A 70 -4.03 6.35 -6.28
CA VAL A 70 -3.54 5.11 -6.92
C VAL A 70 -3.03 5.39 -8.33
N VAL A 71 -3.75 6.19 -9.12
CA VAL A 71 -3.34 6.56 -10.48
C VAL A 71 -2.05 7.39 -10.45
N LEU A 72 -1.94 8.37 -9.54
CA LEU A 72 -0.71 9.15 -9.38
C LEU A 72 0.47 8.28 -8.96
N ALA A 73 0.27 7.39 -7.98
CA ALA A 73 1.32 6.48 -7.51
C ALA A 73 1.85 5.61 -8.66
N LEU A 74 0.97 5.04 -9.49
CA LEU A 74 1.36 4.26 -10.67
C LEU A 74 2.22 5.08 -11.64
N VAL A 75 1.87 6.34 -11.90
CA VAL A 75 2.64 7.21 -12.78
C VAL A 75 4.04 7.49 -12.21
N PHE A 76 4.15 7.77 -10.91
CA PHE A 76 5.45 7.97 -10.26
C PHE A 76 6.32 6.71 -10.24
N ILE A 77 5.72 5.52 -10.07
CA ILE A 77 6.42 4.24 -10.19
C ILE A 77 7.01 4.08 -11.60
N VAL A 78 6.21 4.34 -12.64
CA VAL A 78 6.67 4.22 -14.05
C VAL A 78 7.79 5.22 -14.34
N ILE A 79 7.66 6.47 -13.91
CA ILE A 79 8.70 7.51 -14.09
C ILE A 79 9.98 7.09 -13.36
N GLY A 80 9.87 6.61 -12.12
CA GLY A 80 11.02 6.13 -11.34
C GLY A 80 11.70 4.94 -12.00
N ALA A 81 10.94 3.99 -12.55
CA ALA A 81 11.47 2.83 -13.25
C ALA A 81 12.20 3.21 -14.55
N LEU A 82 11.61 4.11 -15.36
CA LEU A 82 12.26 4.64 -16.56
C LEU A 82 13.54 5.42 -16.22
N LEU A 83 13.53 6.21 -15.14
CA LEU A 83 14.73 6.90 -14.65
C LEU A 83 15.82 5.89 -14.27
N TYR A 84 15.46 4.81 -13.58
CA TYR A 84 16.40 3.77 -13.15
C TYR A 84 17.08 3.09 -14.34
N ILE A 85 16.30 2.65 -15.33
CA ILE A 85 16.81 1.96 -16.53
C ILE A 85 17.71 2.88 -17.36
N THR A 86 17.36 4.17 -17.47
CA THR A 86 18.11 5.15 -18.26
C THR A 86 19.28 5.79 -17.52
N SER A 87 19.52 5.44 -16.25
CA SER A 87 20.54 6.08 -15.42
C SER A 87 21.99 5.76 -15.82
N ALA A 88 22.23 4.77 -16.68
CA ALA A 88 23.54 4.46 -17.28
C ALA A 88 24.74 4.42 -16.29
N GLY A 89 24.50 4.01 -15.04
CA GLY A 89 25.52 3.92 -14.00
C GLY A 89 25.83 5.21 -13.23
N ASN A 90 25.11 6.31 -13.47
CA ASN A 90 25.22 7.51 -12.64
C ASN A 90 24.53 7.29 -11.29
N GLU A 91 25.30 7.15 -10.21
CA GLU A 91 24.80 6.87 -8.85
C GLU A 91 23.76 7.89 -8.36
N SER A 92 23.92 9.17 -8.69
CA SER A 92 22.99 10.22 -8.28
C SER A 92 21.60 10.00 -8.90
N ARG A 93 21.53 9.66 -10.19
CA ARG A 93 20.25 9.37 -10.86
C ARG A 93 19.62 8.06 -10.41
N MET A 94 20.45 7.04 -10.15
CA MET A 94 19.96 5.77 -9.62
C MET A 94 19.38 5.94 -8.20
N THR A 95 20.00 6.78 -7.37
CA THR A 95 19.52 7.06 -6.01
C THR A 95 18.20 7.84 -6.05
N MET A 96 18.10 8.85 -6.91
CA MET A 96 16.84 9.59 -7.12
C MET A 96 15.72 8.68 -7.64
N ALA A 97 16.03 7.78 -8.57
CA ALA A 97 15.06 6.81 -9.11
C ALA A 97 14.53 5.90 -8.00
N LYS A 98 15.43 5.31 -7.20
CA LYS A 98 15.06 4.46 -6.06
C LYS A 98 14.21 5.22 -5.04
N GLY A 99 14.59 6.46 -4.72
CA GLY A 99 13.84 7.32 -3.81
C GLY A 99 12.41 7.60 -4.30
N ALA A 100 12.25 7.91 -5.58
CA ALA A 100 10.94 8.14 -6.19
C ALA A 100 10.05 6.89 -6.14
N ILE A 101 10.61 5.71 -6.48
CA ILE A 101 9.88 4.43 -6.42
C ILE A 101 9.46 4.14 -4.97
N VAL A 102 10.38 4.23 -4.01
CA VAL A 102 10.09 3.94 -2.60
C VAL A 102 9.03 4.90 -2.05
N ALA A 103 9.13 6.20 -2.33
CA ALA A 103 8.14 7.19 -1.90
C ALA A 103 6.74 6.89 -2.45
N SER A 104 6.65 6.51 -3.74
CA SER A 104 5.37 6.15 -4.37
C SER A 104 4.76 4.86 -3.80
N VAL A 105 5.58 3.86 -3.46
CA VAL A 105 5.12 2.61 -2.85
C VAL A 105 4.60 2.84 -1.43
N ILE A 106 5.29 3.68 -0.64
CA ILE A 106 4.83 4.03 0.70
C ILE A 106 3.51 4.81 0.63
N GLY A 107 3.40 5.79 -0.27
CA GLY A 107 2.16 6.56 -0.46
C GLY A 107 0.98 5.70 -0.89
N LEU A 108 1.21 4.74 -1.79
CA LEU A 108 0.21 3.76 -2.20
C LEU A 108 -0.21 2.84 -1.04
N ALA A 109 0.75 2.35 -0.26
CA ALA A 109 0.47 1.50 0.90
C ALA A 109 -0.40 2.22 1.95
N VAL A 110 -0.09 3.49 2.25
CA VAL A 110 -0.89 4.31 3.16
C VAL A 110 -2.27 4.60 2.58
N GLY A 111 -2.35 4.90 1.27
CA GLY A 111 -3.62 5.14 0.59
C GLY A 111 -4.57 3.93 0.66
N ILE A 112 -4.04 2.71 0.45
CA ILE A 112 -4.84 1.48 0.54
C ILE A 112 -5.20 1.14 1.99
N ALA A 113 -4.36 1.47 2.97
CA ALA A 113 -4.60 1.22 4.38
C ALA A 113 -5.56 2.23 5.04
N THR A 114 -5.84 3.36 4.40
CA THR A 114 -6.70 4.44 4.93
C THR A 114 -8.09 3.95 5.41
N PRO A 115 -8.89 3.19 4.63
CA PRO A 115 -10.20 2.70 5.10
C PRO A 115 -10.10 1.84 6.36
N SER A 116 -8.99 1.11 6.54
CA SER A 116 -8.74 0.31 7.74
C SER A 116 -8.53 1.16 8.99
N PHE A 117 -7.85 2.31 8.85
CA PHE A 117 -7.70 3.27 9.93
C PHE A 117 -9.04 3.91 10.32
N LEU A 118 -9.88 4.26 9.33
CA LEU A 118 -11.21 4.79 9.61
C LEU A 118 -12.07 3.77 10.38
N LYS A 119 -12.05 2.49 10.00
CA LYS A 119 -12.83 1.45 10.70
C LYS A 119 -12.53 1.41 12.20
N GLU A 120 -11.26 1.51 12.60
CA GLU A 120 -10.92 1.49 14.03
C GLU A 120 -11.26 2.78 14.76
N ILE A 121 -11.16 3.94 14.09
CA ILE A 121 -11.64 5.20 14.68
C ILE A 121 -13.15 5.11 14.93
N TYR A 122 -13.94 4.63 13.97
CA TYR A 122 -15.38 4.41 14.16
C TYR A 122 -15.70 3.37 15.24
N GLY A 123 -14.92 2.28 15.29
CA GLY A 123 -15.04 1.27 16.35
C GLY A 123 -14.74 1.81 17.75
N ALA A 124 -13.74 2.69 17.88
CA ALA A 124 -13.38 3.33 19.14
C ALA A 124 -14.38 4.42 19.57
N LEU A 125 -15.06 5.09 18.62
CA LEU A 125 -16.09 6.09 18.90
C LEU A 125 -17.50 5.49 19.14
N GLY A 126 -17.69 4.18 18.99
CA GLY A 126 -18.96 3.50 19.27
C GLY A 126 -20.08 3.81 18.28
N HIS A 127 -19.75 4.34 17.10
CA HIS A 127 -20.72 4.61 16.02
C HIS A 127 -20.77 3.44 15.04
N ASN A 128 -21.92 3.24 14.40
CA ASN A 128 -22.13 2.10 13.50
C ASN A 128 -21.24 2.26 12.25
N VAL A 129 -20.42 1.25 11.96
CA VAL A 129 -19.57 1.25 10.77
C VAL A 129 -20.44 0.98 9.53
N PRO A 130 -20.45 1.86 8.51
CA PRO A 130 -21.20 1.62 7.28
C PRO A 130 -20.72 0.33 6.59
N ALA A 131 -21.64 -0.39 5.93
CA ALA A 131 -21.41 -1.73 5.39
C ALA A 131 -20.20 -1.84 4.44
N GLU A 132 -19.87 -0.74 3.75
CA GLU A 132 -18.74 -0.61 2.83
C GLU A 132 -17.38 -0.65 3.54
N VAL A 133 -17.33 -0.22 4.80
CA VAL A 133 -16.11 -0.21 5.64
C VAL A 133 -16.13 -1.41 6.61
N ALA A 134 -17.30 -1.99 6.89
CA ALA A 134 -17.47 -3.12 7.80
C ALA A 134 -16.73 -4.40 7.34
N GLN A 135 -16.50 -4.57 6.04
CA GLN A 135 -15.69 -5.68 5.50
C GLN A 135 -14.17 -5.50 5.70
N SER A 136 -13.71 -4.32 6.11
CA SER A 136 -12.29 -4.10 6.40
C SER A 136 -11.87 -4.89 7.65
N LEU A 137 -10.71 -5.51 7.63
CA LEU A 137 -10.15 -6.13 8.83
C LEU A 137 -9.91 -5.03 9.89
N THR A 138 -10.03 -5.35 11.18
CA THR A 138 -9.62 -4.43 12.26
C THR A 138 -8.11 -4.16 12.13
N ILE A 139 -7.58 -3.01 12.56
CA ILE A 139 -6.11 -2.75 12.54
C ILE A 139 -5.41 -3.83 13.35
N SER A 140 -6.00 -4.34 14.44
CA SER A 140 -5.47 -5.51 15.14
C SER A 140 -5.35 -6.76 14.25
N GLN A 141 -6.37 -7.08 13.44
CA GLN A 141 -6.30 -8.21 12.48
C GLN A 141 -5.38 -7.94 11.28
N ILE A 142 -5.31 -6.70 10.80
CA ILE A 142 -4.39 -6.29 9.73
C ILE A 142 -2.96 -6.35 10.22
N ALA A 143 -2.69 -5.82 11.41
CA ALA A 143 -1.40 -5.88 12.04
C ALA A 143 -0.96 -7.33 12.23
N LEU A 144 -1.86 -8.21 12.69
CA LEU A 144 -1.55 -9.64 12.82
C LEU A 144 -1.32 -10.33 11.45
N ASN A 145 -2.11 -10.02 10.43
CA ASN A 145 -1.93 -10.60 9.10
C ASN A 145 -0.66 -10.10 8.41
N VAL A 146 -0.38 -8.80 8.48
CA VAL A 146 0.84 -8.18 7.98
C VAL A 146 2.05 -8.70 8.75
N LEU A 147 1.97 -8.81 10.07
CA LEU A 147 3.00 -9.40 10.91
C LEU A 147 3.29 -10.85 10.50
N ASN A 148 2.25 -11.69 10.35
CA ASN A 148 2.41 -13.08 9.94
C ASN A 148 3.03 -13.17 8.54
N PHE A 149 2.66 -12.28 7.62
CA PHE A 149 3.26 -12.20 6.28
C PHE A 149 4.74 -11.78 6.34
N LEU A 150 5.08 -10.73 7.09
CA LEU A 150 6.46 -10.28 7.28
C LEU A 150 7.31 -11.36 7.95
N LEU A 151 6.79 -12.02 8.99
CA LEU A 151 7.47 -13.12 9.65
C LEU A 151 7.66 -14.33 8.73
N GLY A 152 6.68 -14.62 7.87
CA GLY A 152 6.81 -15.66 6.86
C GLY A 152 8.00 -15.38 5.92
N ILE A 153 8.12 -14.14 5.44
CA ILE A 153 9.23 -13.73 4.57
C ILE A 153 10.56 -13.77 5.33
N VAL A 154 10.63 -13.13 6.51
CA VAL A 154 11.85 -13.06 7.31
C VAL A 154 12.31 -14.45 7.74
N GLY A 155 11.40 -15.29 8.25
CA GLY A 155 11.71 -16.66 8.64
C GLY A 155 12.22 -17.51 7.48
N THR A 156 11.62 -17.38 6.29
CA THR A 156 12.08 -18.09 5.09
C THR A 156 13.49 -17.64 4.69
N ILE A 157 13.75 -16.33 4.66
CA ILE A 157 15.07 -15.77 4.32
C ILE A 157 16.12 -16.18 5.35
N SER A 158 15.78 -16.15 6.64
CA SER A 158 16.68 -16.57 7.72
C SER A 158 17.09 -18.03 7.58
N ILE A 159 16.16 -18.94 7.25
CA ILE A 159 16.52 -20.35 7.04
C ILE A 159 17.48 -20.51 5.85
N ILE A 160 17.22 -19.80 4.74
CA ILE A 160 18.09 -19.85 3.55
C ILE A 160 19.51 -19.35 3.87
N MET A 161 19.62 -18.21 4.57
CA MET A 161 20.91 -17.65 5.02
C MET A 161 21.66 -18.61 5.95
N LEU A 162 20.95 -19.30 6.85
CA LEU A 162 21.55 -20.27 7.76
C LEU A 162 22.13 -21.47 7.01
N VAL A 163 21.45 -21.95 5.97
CA VAL A 163 21.95 -23.04 5.12
C VAL A 163 23.18 -22.60 4.31
N ILE A 164 23.15 -21.40 3.72
CA ILE A 164 24.29 -20.85 2.97
C ILE A 164 25.51 -20.68 3.88
N ALA A 165 25.31 -20.12 5.08
CA ALA A 165 26.37 -19.96 6.07
C ALA A 165 26.96 -21.31 6.51
N GLY A 166 26.12 -22.32 6.71
CA GLY A 166 26.53 -23.68 7.07
C GLY A 166 27.38 -24.33 5.97
N MET A 167 26.95 -24.24 4.71
CA MET A 167 27.74 -24.74 3.57
C MET A 167 29.08 -24.01 3.46
N MET A 168 29.07 -22.68 3.56
CA MET A 168 30.28 -21.85 3.49
C MET A 168 31.27 -22.17 4.60
N TYR A 169 30.80 -22.48 5.82
CA TYR A 169 31.65 -22.88 6.94
C TYR A 169 32.34 -24.23 6.67
N LEU A 170 31.60 -25.20 6.13
CA LEU A 170 32.11 -26.54 5.84
C LEU A 170 33.08 -26.55 4.64
N THR A 171 32.87 -25.68 3.65
CA THR A 171 33.71 -25.60 2.45
C THR A 171 34.91 -24.66 2.58
N ALA A 172 35.08 -23.96 3.71
CA ALA A 172 36.09 -22.91 3.86
C ALA A 172 37.55 -23.40 3.79
N ALA A 173 37.81 -24.71 3.83
CA ALA A 173 39.13 -25.34 3.62
C ALA A 173 40.31 -24.69 4.38
N GLY A 174 40.06 -24.06 5.54
CA GLY A 174 41.07 -23.37 6.36
C GLY A 174 41.31 -21.89 6.04
N SER A 175 40.56 -21.29 5.10
CA SER A 175 40.57 -19.85 4.84
C SER A 175 39.89 -19.09 5.98
N GLU A 176 40.65 -18.37 6.81
CA GLU A 176 40.12 -17.59 7.94
C GLU A 176 39.02 -16.60 7.52
N GLY A 177 39.20 -15.91 6.38
CA GLY A 177 38.20 -14.96 5.88
C GLY A 177 36.84 -15.58 5.53
N GLN A 178 36.82 -16.80 5.00
CA GLN A 178 35.57 -17.51 4.71
C GLN A 178 34.90 -18.04 5.99
N ILE A 179 35.70 -18.49 6.95
CA ILE A 179 35.23 -18.93 8.26
C ILE A 179 34.58 -17.77 9.03
N ASP A 180 35.22 -16.60 9.03
CA ASP A 180 34.70 -15.42 9.73
C ASP A 180 33.43 -14.87 9.07
N THR A 181 33.37 -14.88 7.74
CA THR A 181 32.16 -14.50 7.00
C THR A 181 31.00 -15.46 7.31
N ALA A 182 31.25 -16.77 7.32
CA ALA A 182 30.24 -17.77 7.67
C ALA A 182 29.75 -17.62 9.12
N LYS A 183 30.65 -17.33 10.08
CA LYS A 183 30.29 -17.06 11.48
C LYS A 183 29.48 -15.77 11.62
N ALA A 184 29.81 -14.72 10.88
CA ALA A 184 29.06 -13.47 10.89
C ALA A 184 27.65 -13.70 10.33
N MET A 185 27.53 -14.37 9.17
CA MET A 185 26.25 -14.70 8.55
C MET A 185 25.36 -15.55 9.47
N THR A 186 25.95 -16.56 10.13
CA THR A 186 25.24 -17.39 11.12
C THR A 186 24.72 -16.55 12.30
N LYS A 187 25.55 -15.66 12.85
CA LYS A 187 25.15 -14.78 13.96
C LYS A 187 23.98 -13.87 13.57
N TRP A 188 24.05 -13.22 12.42
CA TRP A 188 22.97 -12.35 11.93
C TRP A 188 21.68 -13.12 11.64
N SER A 189 21.80 -14.35 11.12
CA SER A 189 20.64 -15.21 10.87
C SER A 189 19.93 -15.61 12.17
N ILE A 190 20.68 -15.99 13.21
CA ILE A 190 20.12 -16.36 14.53
C ILE A 190 19.42 -15.16 15.17
N VAL A 191 20.05 -13.98 15.13
CA VAL A 191 19.44 -12.74 15.63
C VAL A 191 18.14 -12.43 14.89
N GLY A 192 18.10 -12.59 13.57
CA GLY A 192 16.88 -12.40 12.77
C GLY A 192 15.72 -13.31 13.20
N ILE A 193 16.01 -14.59 13.48
CA ILE A 193 15.01 -15.55 13.97
C ILE A 193 14.51 -15.18 15.37
N ILE A 194 15.42 -14.81 16.26
CA ILE A 194 15.05 -14.39 17.63
C ILE A 194 14.14 -13.16 17.58
N VAL A 195 14.52 -12.14 16.81
CA VAL A 195 13.71 -10.91 16.66
C VAL A 195 12.34 -11.22 16.06
N ALA A 196 12.28 -12.09 15.05
CA ALA A 196 11.01 -12.52 14.45
C ALA A 196 10.10 -13.21 15.47
N LEU A 197 10.62 -14.13 16.28
CA LEU A 197 9.85 -14.81 17.33
C LEU A 197 9.40 -13.85 18.44
N SER A 198 10.27 -12.93 18.86
CA SER A 198 9.93 -11.91 19.86
C SER A 198 8.81 -10.97 19.37
N ALA A 199 8.82 -10.60 18.09
CA ALA A 199 7.79 -9.73 17.51
C ALA A 199 6.39 -10.35 17.58
N ILE A 200 6.26 -11.67 17.36
CA ILE A 200 4.96 -12.36 17.48
C ILE A 200 4.39 -12.27 18.89
N ILE A 201 5.23 -12.42 19.92
CA ILE A 201 4.78 -12.47 21.31
C ILE A 201 4.27 -11.09 21.73
N ILE A 202 5.03 -10.03 21.40
CA ILE A 202 4.68 -8.65 21.75
C ILE A 202 3.37 -8.23 21.09
N VAL A 203 3.22 -8.47 19.78
CA VAL A 203 2.01 -8.04 19.06
C VAL A 203 0.78 -8.82 19.50
N LYS A 204 0.90 -10.12 19.77
CA LYS A 204 -0.21 -10.92 20.30
C LYS A 204 -0.64 -10.46 21.69
N GLN A 205 0.30 -10.04 22.54
CA GLN A 205 -0.05 -9.49 23.85
C GLN A 205 -0.75 -8.14 23.75
N ILE A 206 -0.31 -7.25 22.86
CA ILE A 206 -0.99 -5.97 22.62
C ILE A 206 -2.39 -6.19 22.04
N ALA A 207 -2.53 -7.09 21.05
CA ALA A 207 -3.81 -7.41 20.44
C ALA A 207 -4.79 -8.05 21.45
N GLY A 208 -4.29 -8.91 22.34
CA GLY A 208 -5.10 -9.52 23.40
C GLY A 208 -5.44 -8.59 24.57
N LEU A 209 -4.78 -7.43 24.68
CA LEU A 209 -5.09 -6.40 25.68
C LEU A 209 -6.13 -5.39 25.17
N LEU A 210 -6.27 -5.25 23.85
CA LEU A 210 -7.17 -4.30 23.18
C LEU A 210 -8.53 -4.90 22.78
N THR A 211 -8.68 -6.22 22.85
CA THR A 211 -9.96 -6.95 22.64
C THR A 211 -10.53 -7.36 23.99
#